data_AF-A0A535KWY7-F1
#
_entry.id   AF-A0A535KWY7-F1
#
_cell.length_a   1.000
_cell.length_b   1.000
_cell.length_c   1.000
_cell.angle_alpha   90.00
_cell.angle_beta   90.00
_cell.angle_gamma   90.00
#
_symmetry.space_group_name_H-M   'P 1'
#
loop_
_entity.id
_entity.type
_entity.pdbx_description
1 polymer ?
#
loop_
_entity_poly.entity_id
_entity_poly.type
_entity_poly.pdbx_seq_one_letter_code
_entity_poly.pdbx_strand_id
1 'polypeptide(L)'
;MTLAYVFAHRPASGLPAGAYEDALRRFHAALATGRTPGFIGSTTYRIGDGYADWYLVESSAALDGLNDAAVSGLRAPAHDAAAKMAANGTGKLLRLATGEPDLLARHEVRFAKPAGVAYSDLYETLDQWTSQPGVSLWRRMMVLGPPPEFCLVTPIALQLPAEMSPEVLSRSPL
;
A
#
# COMPACT_ATOMS: atom_id res chain seq x y z
N MET A 1 -1.40 8.68 -14.40
CA MET A 1 -1.71 7.31 -13.93
C MET A 1 -1.12 7.19 -12.54
N THR A 2 -1.85 6.69 -11.54
CA THR A 2 -1.31 6.60 -10.18
C THR A 2 -0.85 5.19 -9.88
N LEU A 3 0.34 5.05 -9.31
CA LEU A 3 0.85 3.81 -8.75
C LEU A 3 0.96 3.92 -7.23
N ALA A 4 0.90 2.77 -6.57
CA ALA A 4 1.25 2.63 -5.16
C ALA A 4 2.38 1.60 -5.03
N TYR A 5 3.54 2.01 -4.51
CA TYR A 5 4.48 1.06 -3.93
C TYR A 5 4.00 0.76 -2.51
N VAL A 6 3.71 -0.51 -2.24
CA VAL A 6 3.24 -0.98 -0.93
C VAL A 6 4.32 -1.84 -0.31
N PHE A 7 4.82 -1.42 0.85
CA PHE A 7 5.83 -2.16 1.60
C PHE A 7 5.20 -2.75 2.85
N ALA A 8 4.93 -4.06 2.82
CA ALA A 8 4.43 -4.79 3.98
C ALA A 8 5.61 -5.22 4.86
N HIS A 9 5.56 -4.94 6.16
CA HIS A 9 6.68 -5.23 7.06
C HIS A 9 6.23 -5.55 8.49
N ARG A 10 7.18 -6.06 9.28
CA ARG A 10 7.03 -6.33 10.71
C ARG A 10 8.21 -5.77 11.50
N PRO A 11 7.98 -5.28 12.74
CA PRO A 11 9.06 -4.92 13.64
C PRO A 11 9.87 -6.15 14.09
N ALA A 12 11.11 -5.92 14.51
CA ALA A 12 11.90 -6.91 15.22
C ALA A 12 11.24 -7.33 16.54
N SER A 13 11.39 -8.61 16.89
CA SER A 13 10.82 -9.17 18.12
C SER A 13 11.35 -8.46 19.36
N GLY A 14 10.48 -8.22 20.35
CA GLY A 14 10.85 -7.60 21.63
C GLY A 14 10.92 -6.07 21.60
N LEU A 15 10.63 -5.44 20.46
CA LEU A 15 10.48 -3.99 20.40
C LEU A 15 9.09 -3.56 20.90
N PRO A 16 9.00 -2.48 21.71
CA PRO A 16 7.72 -1.85 22.01
C PRO A 16 7.06 -1.33 20.72
N ALA A 17 5.80 -1.72 20.47
CA ALA A 17 5.07 -1.30 19.27
C ALA A 17 5.07 0.23 19.08
N GLY A 18 4.88 0.99 20.16
CA GLY A 18 4.89 2.46 20.10
C GLY A 18 6.19 3.06 19.58
N ALA A 19 7.35 2.49 19.93
CA ALA A 19 8.64 3.00 19.46
C ALA A 19 8.81 2.82 17.94
N TYR A 20 8.35 1.68 17.40
CA TYR A 20 8.40 1.42 15.96
C TYR A 20 7.46 2.35 15.21
N GLU A 21 6.23 2.49 15.70
CA GLU A 21 5.23 3.38 15.09
C GLU A 21 5.68 4.84 15.08
N ASP A 22 6.32 5.30 16.15
CA ASP A 22 6.88 6.64 16.19
C ASP A 22 8.02 6.83 15.18
N ALA A 23 8.82 5.79 14.95
CA ALA A 23 9.85 5.82 13.90
C ALA A 23 9.22 5.90 12.50
N LEU A 24 8.16 5.12 12.24
CA LEU A 24 7.41 5.17 10.97
C LEU A 24 6.79 6.55 10.75
N ARG A 25 6.10 7.11 11.75
CA ARG A 25 5.53 8.47 11.67
C ARG A 25 6.58 9.52 11.32
N ARG A 26 7.73 9.47 12.00
CA ARG A 26 8.85 10.40 11.74
C ARG A 26 9.38 10.24 10.32
N PHE A 27 9.52 9.01 9.82
CA PHE A 27 9.98 8.77 8.47
C PHE A 27 9.00 9.28 7.41
N HIS A 28 7.69 8.98 7.55
CA HIS A 28 6.67 9.49 6.63
C HIS A 28 6.56 11.02 6.66
N ALA A 29 6.66 11.64 7.83
CA ALA A 29 6.75 13.09 7.95
C ALA A 29 7.99 13.65 7.24
N ALA A 30 9.17 13.04 7.42
CA ALA A 30 10.39 13.45 6.75
C ALA A 30 10.29 13.32 5.21
N LEU A 31 9.67 12.25 4.71
CA LEU A 31 9.41 12.08 3.26
C LEU A 31 8.48 13.16 2.71
N ALA A 32 7.48 13.57 3.48
CA ALA A 32 6.60 14.68 3.11
C ALA A 32 7.33 16.04 3.11
N THR A 33 8.48 16.16 3.80
CA THR A 33 9.32 17.36 3.70
C THR A 33 10.18 17.33 2.43
N GLY A 34 10.06 18.37 1.61
CA GLY A 34 10.81 18.50 0.35
C GLY A 34 10.12 17.83 -0.84
N ARG A 35 10.43 18.31 -2.04
CA ARG A 35 9.79 17.84 -3.27
C ARG A 35 10.64 16.74 -3.90
N THR A 36 10.10 15.52 -3.94
CA THR A 36 10.64 14.44 -4.78
C THR A 36 9.78 14.37 -6.05
N PRO A 37 10.35 14.58 -7.26
CA PRO A 37 9.57 14.53 -8.50
C PRO A 37 8.77 13.21 -8.63
N GLY A 38 7.48 13.33 -8.95
CA GLY A 38 6.60 12.18 -9.11
C GLY A 38 6.12 11.51 -7.82
N PHE A 39 6.56 11.96 -6.63
CA PHE A 39 6.01 11.53 -5.34
C PHE A 39 4.74 12.32 -5.01
N ILE A 40 3.63 11.62 -4.81
CA ILE A 40 2.31 12.21 -4.55
C ILE A 40 2.07 12.31 -3.04
N GLY A 41 2.42 11.26 -2.30
CA GLY A 41 2.21 11.20 -0.85
C GLY A 41 2.45 9.81 -0.30
N SER A 42 2.43 9.68 1.03
CA SER A 42 2.58 8.39 1.68
C SER A 42 1.88 8.34 3.01
N THR A 43 1.63 7.13 3.48
CA THR A 43 1.09 6.86 4.82
C THR A 43 1.41 5.42 5.21
N THR A 44 1.29 5.12 6.49
CA THR A 44 1.55 3.80 7.05
C THR A 44 0.33 3.35 7.85
N TYR A 45 0.00 2.07 7.73
CA TYR A 45 -1.12 1.47 8.45
C TYR A 45 -0.63 0.30 9.27
N ARG A 46 -1.20 0.13 10.46
CA ARG A 46 -1.23 -1.17 11.12
C ARG A 46 -2.24 -2.07 10.41
N ILE A 47 -1.82 -3.29 10.08
CA ILE A 47 -2.62 -4.30 9.37
C ILE A 47 -2.29 -5.69 9.92
N GLY A 48 -3.28 -6.35 10.51
CA GLY A 48 -3.04 -7.60 11.26
C GLY A 48 -2.00 -7.41 12.38
N ASP A 49 -0.95 -8.24 12.36
CA ASP A 49 0.18 -8.21 13.28
C ASP A 49 1.38 -7.39 12.78
N GLY A 50 1.24 -6.73 11.62
CA GLY A 50 2.30 -5.97 10.98
C GLY A 50 1.81 -4.61 10.49
N TYR A 51 2.52 -4.09 9.49
CA TYR A 51 2.27 -2.78 8.94
C TYR A 51 2.38 -2.80 7.41
N ALA A 52 1.76 -1.83 6.77
CA ALA A 52 1.89 -1.59 5.35
C ALA A 52 2.08 -0.10 5.08
N ASP A 53 3.22 0.25 4.50
CA ASP A 53 3.50 1.60 4.05
C ASP A 53 3.06 1.73 2.60
N TRP A 54 2.26 2.74 2.31
CA TRP A 54 1.78 3.08 0.97
C TRP A 54 2.46 4.34 0.49
N TYR A 55 3.14 4.26 -0.66
CA TYR A 55 3.77 5.40 -1.33
C TYR A 55 3.12 5.61 -2.69
N LEU A 56 2.40 6.70 -2.85
CA LEU A 56 1.74 7.07 -4.10
C LEU A 56 2.73 7.80 -5.01
N VAL A 57 2.82 7.35 -6.26
CA VAL A 57 3.69 7.95 -7.28
C VAL A 57 3.00 8.07 -8.64
N GLU A 58 3.43 9.04 -9.43
CA GLU A 58 2.88 9.33 -10.77
C GLU A 58 3.28 8.28 -11.83
N SER A 59 4.37 7.55 -11.60
CA SER A 59 4.83 6.48 -12.48
C SER A 59 5.90 5.63 -11.81
N SER A 60 6.22 4.48 -12.41
CA SER A 60 7.31 3.62 -11.90
C SER A 60 8.68 4.28 -12.02
N ALA A 61 8.85 5.25 -12.93
CA ALA A 61 10.11 5.99 -13.07
C ALA A 61 10.40 6.90 -11.86
N ALA A 62 9.38 7.27 -11.08
CA ALA A 62 9.56 8.06 -9.87
C ALA A 62 10.16 7.25 -8.71
N LEU A 63 10.18 5.91 -8.80
CA LEU A 63 10.63 5.04 -7.71
C LEU A 63 12.13 5.17 -7.44
N ASP A 64 12.97 5.33 -8.46
CA ASP A 64 14.42 5.50 -8.29
C ASP A 64 14.71 6.78 -7.51
N GLY A 65 14.12 7.90 -7.93
CA GLY A 65 14.25 9.17 -7.22
C GLY A 65 13.69 9.14 -5.80
N LEU A 66 12.57 8.44 -5.57
CA LEU A 66 12.02 8.25 -4.23
C LEU A 66 12.95 7.40 -3.35
N ASN A 67 13.50 6.32 -3.89
CA ASN A 67 14.44 5.45 -3.18
C ASN A 67 15.69 6.24 -2.75
N ASP A 68 16.33 6.94 -3.67
CA ASP A 68 17.53 7.73 -3.38
C ASP A 68 17.25 8.80 -2.35
N ALA A 69 16.11 9.47 -2.47
CA ALA A 69 15.74 10.54 -1.57
C ALA A 69 15.27 10.03 -0.19
N ALA A 70 14.81 8.79 -0.06
CA ALA A 70 14.44 8.18 1.21
C ALA A 70 15.66 7.89 2.10
N VAL A 71 16.79 7.55 1.50
CA VAL A 71 18.02 7.10 2.21
C VAL A 71 19.10 8.18 2.29
N SER A 72 18.83 9.40 1.83
CA SER A 72 19.83 10.48 1.74
C SER A 72 19.41 11.76 2.47
N GLY A 73 20.39 12.64 2.71
CA GLY A 73 20.20 13.97 3.26
C GLY A 73 19.44 13.99 4.60
N LEU A 74 18.48 14.90 4.72
CA LEU A 74 17.70 15.10 5.95
C LEU A 74 16.75 13.94 6.29
N ARG A 75 16.49 13.03 5.34
CA ARG A 75 15.57 11.90 5.53
C ARG A 75 16.28 10.64 6.04
N ALA A 76 17.57 10.51 5.75
CA ALA A 76 18.38 9.34 6.12
C ALA A 76 18.31 8.98 7.62
N PRO A 77 18.41 9.92 8.59
CA PRO A 77 18.33 9.55 10.00
C PRO A 77 16.97 8.95 10.40
N ALA A 78 15.88 9.46 9.83
CA ALA A 78 14.53 8.96 10.10
C ALA A 78 14.30 7.59 9.44
N HIS A 79 14.76 7.43 8.19
CA HIS A 79 14.78 6.14 7.50
C HIS A 79 15.55 5.09 8.30
N ASP A 80 16.79 5.38 8.67
CA ASP A 80 17.67 4.43 9.36
C ASP A 80 17.13 4.03 10.73
N ALA A 81 16.46 4.93 11.43
CA ALA A 81 15.79 4.62 12.69
C ALA A 81 14.68 3.59 12.51
N ALA A 82 13.82 3.75 11.50
CA ALA A 82 12.77 2.78 11.19
C ALA A 82 13.36 1.45 10.66
N ALA A 83 14.34 1.53 9.73
CA ALA A 83 14.96 0.36 9.11
C ALA A 83 15.67 -0.55 10.12
N LYS A 84 16.37 0.01 11.11
CA LYS A 84 17.03 -0.75 12.20
C LYS A 84 16.04 -1.52 13.08
N MET A 85 14.78 -1.10 13.10
CA MET A 85 13.73 -1.68 13.92
C MET A 85 12.86 -2.69 13.15
N ALA A 86 12.96 -2.75 11.83
CA ALA A 86 12.24 -3.70 10.99
C ALA A 86 12.93 -5.08 10.99
N ALA A 87 12.16 -6.16 11.03
CA ALA A 87 12.68 -7.52 10.90
C ALA A 87 12.79 -7.96 9.44
N ASN A 88 11.68 -7.82 8.73
CA ASN A 88 11.54 -8.19 7.33
C ASN A 88 10.46 -7.34 6.68
N GLY A 89 10.48 -7.31 5.36
CA GLY A 89 9.41 -6.72 4.60
C GLY A 89 9.41 -7.18 3.16
N THR A 90 8.33 -6.86 2.45
CA THR A 90 8.15 -7.22 1.05
C THR A 90 7.42 -6.10 0.32
N GLY A 91 7.99 -5.67 -0.80
CA GLY A 91 7.42 -4.66 -1.68
C GLY A 91 6.46 -5.24 -2.72
N LYS A 92 5.42 -4.49 -3.04
CA LYS A 92 4.48 -4.76 -4.14
C LYS A 92 4.21 -3.47 -4.90
N LEU A 93 4.24 -3.51 -6.23
CA LEU A 93 3.86 -2.37 -7.05
C LEU A 93 2.45 -2.56 -7.59
N LEU A 94 1.56 -1.64 -7.23
CA LEU A 94 0.17 -1.63 -7.65
C LEU A 94 -0.09 -0.44 -8.59
N ARG A 95 -0.96 -0.65 -9.57
CA ARG A 95 -1.54 0.38 -10.43
C ARG A 95 -2.99 0.62 -10.03
N LEU A 96 -3.39 1.87 -9.92
CA LEU A 96 -4.80 2.24 -9.81
C LEU A 96 -5.53 1.89 -11.11
N ALA A 97 -6.48 0.97 -11.04
CA ALA A 97 -7.29 0.51 -12.16
C ALA A 97 -8.59 1.31 -12.28
N THR A 98 -9.26 1.57 -11.15
CA THR A 98 -10.56 2.28 -11.08
C THR A 98 -10.66 3.07 -9.78
N GLY A 99 -11.39 4.18 -9.79
CA GLY A 99 -11.61 5.05 -8.63
C GLY A 99 -10.46 6.05 -8.42
N GLU A 100 -10.39 6.62 -7.22
CA GLU A 100 -9.36 7.58 -6.82
C GLU A 100 -8.57 7.06 -5.61
N PRO A 101 -7.29 7.40 -5.45
CA PRO A 101 -6.52 7.00 -4.27
C PRO A 101 -7.12 7.59 -3.00
N ASP A 102 -7.50 6.72 -2.06
CA ASP A 102 -7.94 7.11 -0.72
C ASP A 102 -6.98 6.57 0.34
N LEU A 103 -6.10 7.44 0.83
CA LEU A 103 -5.20 7.14 1.94
C LEU A 103 -5.90 7.15 3.31
N LEU A 104 -7.18 7.52 3.37
CA LEU A 104 -8.00 7.47 4.58
C LEU A 104 -8.95 6.27 4.60
N ALA A 105 -9.02 5.48 3.54
CA ALA A 105 -9.78 4.24 3.56
C ALA A 105 -9.28 3.29 4.66
N ARG A 106 -10.24 2.66 5.36
CA ARG A 106 -9.99 1.87 6.58
C ARG A 106 -9.97 0.36 6.34
N HIS A 107 -10.24 -0.07 5.11
CA HIS A 107 -10.27 -1.47 4.75
C HIS A 107 -9.51 -1.71 3.45
N GLU A 108 -8.94 -2.91 3.37
CA GLU A 108 -8.35 -3.48 2.16
C GLU A 108 -8.94 -4.89 1.95
N VAL A 109 -9.36 -5.20 0.73
CA VAL A 109 -9.74 -6.57 0.34
C VAL A 109 -8.78 -7.05 -0.72
N ARG A 110 -7.93 -8.01 -0.36
CA ARG A 110 -6.95 -8.62 -1.27
C ARG A 110 -7.54 -9.86 -1.90
N PHE A 111 -7.44 -10.01 -3.21
CA PHE A 111 -8.06 -11.14 -3.90
C PHE A 111 -7.37 -11.47 -5.23
N ALA A 112 -7.59 -12.70 -5.69
CA ALA A 112 -7.11 -13.17 -6.97
C ALA A 112 -8.22 -13.10 -8.01
N LYS A 113 -7.85 -12.89 -9.28
CA LYS A 113 -8.79 -13.11 -10.38
C LYS A 113 -9.14 -14.62 -10.40
N PRO A 114 -10.43 -14.98 -10.44
CA PRO A 114 -10.80 -16.39 -10.58
C PRO A 114 -10.20 -17.03 -11.84
N ALA A 115 -9.96 -18.34 -11.78
CA ALA A 115 -9.45 -19.11 -12.91
C ALA A 115 -10.45 -19.08 -14.08
N GLY A 116 -9.96 -18.95 -15.31
CA GLY A 116 -10.80 -18.92 -16.52
C GLY A 116 -11.56 -17.61 -16.78
N VAL A 117 -11.65 -16.70 -15.81
CA VAL A 117 -12.36 -15.41 -15.97
C VAL A 117 -11.50 -14.41 -16.75
N ALA A 118 -12.06 -13.74 -17.76
CA ALA A 118 -11.37 -12.66 -18.46
C ALA A 118 -11.26 -11.41 -17.58
N TYR A 119 -10.26 -10.54 -17.84
CA TYR A 119 -10.12 -9.31 -17.07
C TYR A 119 -11.32 -8.37 -17.24
N SER A 120 -11.91 -8.29 -18.45
CA SER A 120 -13.12 -7.51 -18.73
C SER A 120 -14.26 -7.90 -17.80
N ASP A 121 -14.54 -9.20 -17.71
CA ASP A 121 -15.67 -9.74 -16.97
C ASP A 121 -15.46 -9.58 -15.45
N LEU A 122 -14.19 -9.68 -15.00
CA LEU A 122 -13.84 -9.35 -13.62
C LEU A 122 -14.12 -7.87 -13.34
N TYR A 123 -13.70 -6.95 -14.21
CA TYR A 123 -13.93 -5.52 -14.00
C TYR A 123 -15.43 -5.18 -14.01
N GLU A 124 -16.22 -5.78 -14.90
CA GLU A 124 -17.68 -5.64 -14.91
C GLU A 124 -18.31 -6.15 -13.61
N THR A 125 -17.85 -7.31 -13.12
CA THR A 125 -18.30 -7.85 -11.83
C THR A 125 -17.96 -6.91 -10.66
N LEU A 126 -16.78 -6.29 -10.70
CA LEU A 126 -16.30 -5.41 -9.63
C LEU A 126 -16.98 -4.03 -9.63
N ASP A 127 -17.63 -3.65 -10.73
CA ASP A 127 -18.22 -2.32 -10.92
C ASP A 127 -19.22 -1.96 -9.80
N GLN A 128 -20.00 -2.93 -9.33
CA GLN A 128 -20.95 -2.76 -8.23
C GLN A 128 -20.33 -2.24 -6.92
N TRP A 129 -19.02 -2.47 -6.72
CA TRP A 129 -18.27 -1.92 -5.59
C TRP A 129 -17.46 -0.70 -6.00
N THR A 130 -16.78 -0.73 -7.14
CA THR A 130 -15.89 0.37 -7.56
C THR A 130 -16.61 1.64 -7.98
N SER A 131 -17.90 1.54 -8.31
CA SER A 131 -18.77 2.70 -8.55
C SER A 131 -19.21 3.41 -7.27
N GLN A 132 -18.94 2.84 -6.09
CA GLN A 132 -19.25 3.46 -4.81
C GLN A 132 -18.19 4.51 -4.42
N PRO A 133 -18.58 5.66 -3.83
CA PRO A 133 -17.63 6.68 -3.40
C PRO A 133 -16.60 6.16 -2.41
N GLY A 134 -15.32 6.53 -2.61
CA GLY A 134 -14.22 6.13 -1.74
C GLY A 134 -13.70 4.71 -1.96
N VAL A 135 -14.24 3.97 -2.93
CA VAL A 135 -13.72 2.65 -3.32
C VAL A 135 -12.74 2.81 -4.48
N SER A 136 -11.56 2.22 -4.35
CA SER A 136 -10.57 2.16 -5.43
C SER A 136 -10.06 0.74 -5.64
N LEU A 137 -9.88 0.38 -6.91
CA LEU A 137 -9.34 -0.90 -7.33
C LEU A 137 -7.89 -0.75 -7.75
N TRP A 138 -7.05 -1.58 -7.17
CA TRP A 138 -5.62 -1.63 -7.44
C TRP A 138 -5.24 -3.00 -7.99
N ARG A 139 -4.40 -3.00 -9.01
CA ARG A 139 -3.90 -4.21 -9.67
C ARG A 139 -2.38 -4.24 -9.62
N ARG A 140 -1.82 -5.37 -9.21
CA ARG A 140 -0.37 -5.60 -9.22
C ARG A 140 0.18 -5.48 -10.63
N MET A 141 1.26 -4.71 -10.76
CA MET A 141 1.96 -4.56 -12.02
C MET A 141 2.88 -5.76 -12.26
N MET A 142 2.69 -6.42 -13.40
CA MET A 142 3.47 -7.61 -13.78
C MET A 142 3.48 -8.64 -12.63
N VAL A 143 4.64 -9.18 -12.29
CA VAL A 143 4.87 -10.04 -11.12
C VAL A 143 5.60 -9.30 -9.98
N LEU A 144 5.53 -7.97 -9.94
CA LEU A 144 6.27 -7.15 -8.98
C LEU A 144 5.61 -7.18 -7.59
N GLY A 145 6.02 -8.17 -6.81
CA GLY A 145 5.59 -8.40 -5.44
C GLY A 145 4.70 -9.64 -5.28
N PRO A 146 4.38 -10.00 -4.02
CA PRO A 146 3.70 -11.25 -3.68
C PRO A 146 2.25 -11.28 -4.18
N PRO A 147 1.62 -12.47 -4.25
CA PRO A 147 0.17 -12.56 -4.42
C PRO A 147 -0.59 -11.90 -3.25
N PRO A 148 -1.89 -11.65 -3.39
CA PRO A 148 -2.68 -11.82 -4.62
C PRO A 148 -2.55 -10.62 -5.58
N GLU A 149 -3.19 -10.70 -6.75
CA GLU A 149 -3.07 -9.72 -7.85
C GLU A 149 -3.83 -8.41 -7.60
N PHE A 150 -4.97 -8.46 -6.92
CA PHE A 150 -5.84 -7.31 -6.74
C PHE A 150 -5.99 -6.89 -5.29
N CYS A 151 -6.29 -5.61 -5.11
CA CYS A 151 -6.58 -4.99 -3.83
C CYS A 151 -7.70 -3.96 -4.04
N LEU A 152 -8.82 -4.13 -3.36
CA LEU A 152 -9.81 -3.05 -3.18
C LEU A 152 -9.46 -2.27 -1.92
N VAL A 153 -9.43 -0.96 -2.03
CA VAL A 153 -9.30 -0.04 -0.91
C VAL A 153 -10.65 0.64 -0.71
N THR A 154 -11.21 0.59 0.49
CA THR A 154 -12.60 1.00 0.76
C THR A 154 -12.78 1.56 2.18
N PRO A 155 -13.71 2.52 2.39
CA PRO A 155 -14.05 3.01 3.73
C PRO A 155 -14.73 1.94 4.59
N ILE A 156 -15.49 1.03 3.99
CA ILE A 156 -16.25 -0.03 4.67
C ILE A 156 -15.73 -1.42 4.33
N ALA A 157 -15.96 -2.39 5.22
CA ALA A 157 -15.65 -3.79 4.95
C ALA A 157 -16.58 -4.31 3.84
N LEU A 158 -15.99 -4.89 2.79
CA LEU A 158 -16.72 -5.50 1.67
C LEU A 158 -16.53 -7.02 1.69
N GLN A 159 -17.57 -7.74 1.30
CA GLN A 159 -17.52 -9.18 1.07
C GLN A 159 -17.53 -9.43 -0.43
N LEU A 160 -16.50 -10.10 -0.93
CA LEU A 160 -16.41 -10.50 -2.34
C LEU A 160 -16.81 -11.98 -2.48
N PRO A 161 -17.17 -12.42 -3.70
CA PRO A 161 -17.46 -13.83 -3.98
C PRO A 161 -16.30 -14.75 -3.59
N ALA A 162 -16.61 -15.93 -3.07
CA ALA A 162 -15.63 -16.87 -2.52
C ALA A 162 -14.63 -17.36 -3.58
N GLU A 163 -15.02 -17.39 -4.85
CA GLU A 163 -14.17 -17.81 -5.97
C GLU A 163 -12.98 -16.88 -6.18
N MET A 164 -13.05 -15.64 -5.66
CA MET A 164 -11.94 -14.67 -5.67
C MET A 164 -10.94 -14.90 -4.53
N SER A 165 -11.24 -15.82 -3.59
CA SER A 165 -10.47 -16.08 -2.36
C SER A 165 -10.11 -14.79 -1.61
N PRO A 166 -11.10 -13.97 -1.22
CA PRO A 166 -10.84 -12.66 -0.65
C PRO A 166 -10.28 -12.75 0.78
N GLU A 167 -9.29 -11.92 1.05
CA GLU A 167 -8.78 -11.62 2.39
C GLU A 167 -9.17 -10.18 2.74
N VAL A 168 -10.06 -10.03 3.73
CA VAL A 168 -10.52 -8.72 4.22
C VAL A 168 -9.66 -8.28 5.39
N LEU A 169 -9.07 -7.10 5.28
CA LEU A 169 -8.12 -6.55 6.24
C LEU A 169 -8.57 -5.15 6.69
N SER A 170 -8.50 -4.91 7.99
CA SER A 170 -8.66 -3.56 8.56
C SER A 170 -7.32 -2.82 8.53
N ARG A 171 -7.38 -1.53 8.25
CA ARG A 171 -6.25 -0.61 8.18
C ARG A 171 -6.43 0.49 9.22
N SER A 172 -5.54 0.53 10.19
CA SER A 172 -5.48 1.61 11.18
C SER A 172 -4.32 2.54 10.82
N PRO A 173 -4.58 3.76 10.34
CA PRO A 173 -3.49 4.70 10.05
C PRO A 173 -2.71 5.04 11.32
N LEU A 174 -1.41 5.25 11.20
CA LEU A 174 -0.56 5.68 12.31
C LEU A 174 -0.47 7.20 12.43
#